data_AF-A0A968T5Y2-F1
#
_entry.id   AF-A0A968T5Y2-F1
#
_cell.length_a   1.000
_cell.length_b   1.000
_cell.length_c   1.000
_cell.angle_alpha   90.00
_cell.angle_beta   90.00
_cell.angle_gamma   90.00
#
_symmetry.space_group_name_H-M   'P 1'
#
loop_
_entity.id
_entity.type
_entity.pdbx_description
1 polymer ?
#
loop_
_entity_poly.entity_id
_entity_poly.type
_entity_poly.pdbx_seq_one_letter_code
_entity_poly.pdbx_strand_id
1 'polypeptide(L)'
;MDIPHPLGADCQIGRAWGQQDPRDSEAARAIIAAAKVMPEGQKLDVITIGAMTNIASALILAPEIKSRIHCFALGAQYNPQTKVWNKNEFNIRNDLNAFDYLLNLDGFDFTIMSLEAAYPLQFNREDTYSWLYENNPVEKILENRWREQNPQDKTRIMWDLALVEAYLKPELAKIITATTPPENKQREIRVYAKIDEKALTDDFWNVLKK
;
A
#
# COMPACT_ATOMS: atom_id res chain seq x y z
N MET A 1 -22.32 -8.38 3.84
CA MET A 1 -22.04 -7.06 4.43
C MET A 1 -21.76 -6.13 3.28
N ASP A 2 -22.42 -4.98 3.21
CA ASP A 2 -22.19 -4.00 2.15
C ASP A 2 -20.99 -3.13 2.55
N ILE A 3 -19.88 -3.21 1.82
CA ILE A 3 -18.66 -2.45 2.10
C ILE A 3 -18.64 -1.24 1.16
N PRO A 4 -18.64 0.00 1.68
CA PRO A 4 -18.69 1.18 0.84
C PRO A 4 -17.42 1.32 0.00
N HIS A 5 -17.61 1.76 -1.25
CA HIS A 5 -16.55 2.00 -2.23
C HIS A 5 -16.66 3.45 -2.75
N PRO A 6 -16.33 4.45 -1.91
CA PRO A 6 -16.44 5.86 -2.26
C PRO A 6 -15.43 6.25 -3.36
N LEU A 7 -15.81 7.20 -4.22
CA LEU A 7 -14.94 7.63 -5.31
C LEU A 7 -13.74 8.42 -4.78
N GLY A 8 -12.56 8.06 -5.29
CA GLY A 8 -11.29 8.71 -4.95
C GLY A 8 -11.04 9.98 -5.74
N ALA A 9 -9.93 10.64 -5.41
CA ALA A 9 -9.39 11.75 -6.20
C ALA A 9 -9.08 11.30 -7.63
N ASP A 10 -9.33 12.19 -8.59
CA ASP A 10 -9.14 11.97 -10.03
C ASP A 10 -7.75 12.40 -10.53
N CYS A 11 -6.96 13.06 -9.69
CA CYS A 11 -5.61 13.54 -9.98
C CYS A 11 -4.81 13.78 -8.70
N GLN A 12 -3.51 14.02 -8.83
CA GLN A 12 -2.61 14.25 -7.70
C GLN A 12 -2.99 15.47 -6.84
N ILE A 13 -2.56 15.47 -5.57
CA ILE A 13 -2.57 16.70 -4.76
C ILE A 13 -1.62 17.75 -5.36
N GLY A 14 -1.88 19.03 -5.11
CA GLY A 14 -1.09 20.12 -5.67
C GLY A 14 -1.06 20.12 -7.19
N ARG A 15 0.12 20.41 -7.76
CA ARG A 15 0.39 20.58 -9.20
C ARG A 15 1.62 19.79 -9.63
N ALA A 16 1.84 19.66 -10.95
CA ALA A 16 3.01 18.98 -11.50
C ALA A 16 4.36 19.60 -11.09
N TRP A 17 4.36 20.85 -10.61
CA TRP A 17 5.55 21.57 -10.13
C TRP A 17 5.60 21.72 -8.59
N GLY A 18 4.77 20.98 -7.84
CA GLY A 18 4.73 21.00 -6.37
C GLY A 18 3.38 21.47 -5.81
N GLN A 19 3.38 21.95 -4.55
CA GLN A 19 2.19 22.30 -3.73
C GLN A 19 1.49 21.10 -3.07
N GLN A 20 0.56 21.41 -2.16
CA GLN A 20 -0.15 20.43 -1.32
C GLN A 20 -1.66 20.72 -1.27
N ASP A 21 -2.21 21.34 -2.32
CA ASP A 21 -3.66 21.56 -2.41
C ASP A 21 -4.36 20.19 -2.39
N PRO A 22 -5.23 19.91 -1.40
CA PRO A 22 -5.83 18.60 -1.24
C PRO A 22 -6.89 18.36 -2.31
N ARG A 23 -7.20 17.09 -2.54
CA ARG A 23 -8.34 16.65 -3.34
C ARG A 23 -9.45 16.21 -2.41
N ASP A 24 -10.46 17.06 -2.30
CA ASP A 24 -11.65 16.79 -1.52
C ASP A 24 -12.54 15.78 -2.26
N SER A 25 -12.25 14.50 -2.06
CA SER A 25 -12.96 13.35 -2.64
C SER A 25 -13.84 12.64 -1.62
N GLU A 26 -14.80 11.85 -2.08
CA GLU A 26 -15.61 11.01 -1.19
C GLU A 26 -14.74 10.03 -0.39
N ALA A 27 -13.69 9.48 -1.00
CA ALA A 27 -12.76 8.60 -0.31
C ALA A 27 -11.96 9.33 0.78
N ALA A 28 -11.48 10.55 0.52
CA ALA A 28 -10.79 11.35 1.54
C ALA A 28 -11.74 11.69 2.71
N ARG A 29 -12.98 12.08 2.41
CA ARG A 29 -14.02 12.33 3.43
C ARG A 29 -14.37 11.08 4.23
N ALA A 30 -14.42 9.91 3.58
CA ALA A 30 -14.66 8.63 4.24
C ALA A 30 -13.53 8.27 5.22
N ILE A 31 -12.26 8.47 4.85
CA ILE A 31 -11.10 8.28 5.75
C ILE A 31 -11.22 9.21 6.97
N ILE A 32 -11.55 10.49 6.75
CA ILE A 32 -11.74 11.45 7.85
C ILE A 32 -12.85 10.98 8.79
N ALA A 33 -14.00 10.59 8.24
CA ALA A 33 -15.15 10.13 9.02
C ALA A 33 -14.80 8.88 9.84
N ALA A 34 -14.17 7.87 9.22
CA ALA A 34 -13.76 6.64 9.88
C ALA A 34 -12.76 6.93 11.02
N ALA A 35 -11.74 7.77 10.78
CA ALA A 35 -10.75 8.11 11.80
C ALA A 35 -11.35 8.88 12.99
N LYS A 36 -12.37 9.72 12.76
CA LYS A 36 -13.04 10.50 13.82
C LYS A 36 -13.90 9.66 14.76
N VAL A 37 -14.45 8.55 14.27
CA VAL A 37 -15.30 7.66 15.09
C VAL A 37 -14.52 6.53 15.77
N MET A 38 -13.20 6.42 15.55
CA MET A 38 -12.38 5.46 16.27
C MET A 38 -12.49 5.66 17.78
N PRO A 39 -12.68 4.58 18.57
CA PRO A 39 -12.65 4.65 20.03
C PRO A 39 -11.34 5.25 20.55
N GLU A 40 -11.39 5.83 21.75
CA GLU A 40 -10.19 6.34 22.40
C GLU A 40 -9.13 5.23 22.56
N GLY A 41 -7.88 5.55 22.26
CA GLY A 41 -6.77 4.59 22.26
C GLY A 41 -6.69 3.69 21.01
N GLN A 42 -7.70 3.71 20.13
CA GLN A 42 -7.66 3.00 18.85
C GLN A 42 -7.33 3.93 17.69
N LYS A 43 -6.78 3.35 16.63
CA LYS A 43 -6.42 4.05 15.40
C LYS A 43 -7.00 3.30 14.19
N LEU A 44 -7.33 4.06 13.16
CA LEU A 44 -7.72 3.52 11.87
C LEU A 44 -6.47 3.07 11.11
N ASP A 45 -6.41 1.80 10.77
CA ASP A 45 -5.40 1.28 9.85
C ASP A 45 -5.84 1.55 8.41
N VAL A 46 -5.01 2.28 7.66
CA VAL A 46 -5.22 2.61 6.25
C VAL A 46 -4.14 1.92 5.43
N ILE A 47 -4.55 1.00 4.55
CA ILE A 47 -3.66 0.30 3.63
C ILE A 47 -3.76 0.95 2.25
N THR A 48 -2.66 1.50 1.74
CA THR A 48 -2.61 2.13 0.41
C THR A 48 -1.82 1.27 -0.57
N ILE A 49 -2.53 0.62 -1.48
CA ILE A 49 -1.97 -0.17 -2.61
C ILE A 49 -1.93 0.61 -3.93
N GLY A 50 -2.22 1.92 -3.88
CA GLY A 50 -2.18 2.83 -5.01
C GLY A 50 -1.54 4.18 -4.65
N ALA A 51 -1.75 5.20 -5.49
CA ALA A 51 -1.32 6.56 -5.18
C ALA A 51 -1.90 7.06 -3.84
N MET A 52 -1.10 7.80 -3.08
CA MET A 52 -1.43 8.18 -1.69
C MET A 52 -2.25 9.48 -1.60
N THR A 53 -2.85 9.90 -2.71
CA THR A 53 -3.60 11.15 -2.85
C THR A 53 -4.72 11.29 -1.84
N ASN A 54 -5.54 10.24 -1.64
CA ASN A 54 -6.71 10.31 -0.75
C ASN A 54 -6.30 10.41 0.73
N ILE A 55 -5.30 9.66 1.18
CA ILE A 55 -4.83 9.72 2.57
C ILE A 55 -4.11 11.04 2.85
N ALA A 56 -3.28 11.53 1.91
CA ALA A 56 -2.67 12.84 2.04
C ALA A 56 -3.74 13.95 2.09
N SER A 57 -4.73 13.91 1.19
CA SER A 57 -5.84 14.86 1.18
C SER A 57 -6.64 14.83 2.48
N ALA A 58 -6.93 13.64 3.02
CA ALA A 58 -7.62 13.49 4.30
C ALA A 58 -6.85 14.17 5.46
N LEU A 59 -5.53 13.98 5.52
CA LEU A 59 -4.66 14.57 6.54
C LEU A 59 -4.45 16.08 6.36
N ILE A 60 -4.50 16.60 5.13
CA ILE A 60 -4.46 18.04 4.87
C ILE A 60 -5.79 18.70 5.25
N LEU A 61 -6.92 18.07 4.89
CA LEU A 61 -8.27 18.58 5.16
C LEU A 61 -8.67 18.50 6.64
N ALA A 62 -8.18 17.48 7.37
CA ALA A 62 -8.46 17.27 8.78
C ALA A 62 -7.19 16.87 9.55
N PRO A 63 -6.23 17.80 9.78
CA PRO A 63 -4.95 17.49 10.41
C PRO A 63 -5.04 16.84 11.79
N GLU A 64 -6.15 17.06 12.51
CA GLU A 64 -6.42 16.49 13.83
C GLU A 64 -6.54 14.97 13.84
N ILE A 65 -6.80 14.32 12.69
CA ILE A 65 -6.91 12.85 12.61
C ILE A 65 -5.55 12.16 12.55
N LYS A 66 -4.44 12.90 12.39
CA LYS A 66 -3.09 12.34 12.22
C LYS A 66 -2.72 11.32 13.30
N SER A 67 -3.03 11.61 14.57
CA SER A 67 -2.73 10.72 15.70
C SER A 67 -3.67 9.52 15.80
N ARG A 68 -4.70 9.47 14.96
CA ARG A 68 -5.73 8.42 14.91
C ARG A 68 -5.55 7.46 13.74
N ILE A 69 -4.44 7.55 13.01
CA ILE A 69 -4.20 6.74 11.81
C ILE A 69 -2.88 5.98 11.94
N HIS A 70 -2.89 4.72 11.50
CA HIS A 70 -1.70 4.03 11.02
C HIS A 70 -1.80 3.91 9.49
N CYS A 71 -0.77 4.35 8.78
CA CYS A 71 -0.73 4.21 7.34
C CYS A 71 0.30 3.15 6.94
N PHE A 72 -0.16 2.14 6.21
CA PHE A 72 0.64 1.09 5.61
C PHE A 72 0.57 1.26 4.09
N ALA A 73 1.71 1.47 3.44
CA ALA A 73 1.72 1.92 2.06
C ALA A 73 2.67 1.12 1.19
N LEU A 74 2.20 0.71 0.01
CA LEU A 74 3.05 0.12 -1.03
C LEU A 74 3.61 1.22 -1.90
N GLY A 75 4.94 1.29 -1.98
CA GLY A 75 5.61 2.18 -2.91
C GLY A 75 7.05 2.43 -2.55
N ALA A 76 7.71 3.15 -3.47
CA ALA A 76 9.14 3.44 -3.44
C ALA A 76 10.03 2.18 -3.40
N GLN A 77 11.31 2.43 -3.63
CA GLN A 77 12.39 1.48 -3.46
C GLN A 77 13.22 1.90 -2.25
N TYR A 78 13.64 0.92 -1.46
CA TYR A 78 14.52 1.12 -0.33
C TYR A 78 15.47 -0.07 -0.17
N ASN A 79 16.77 0.23 -0.24
CA ASN A 79 17.81 -0.76 0.03
C ASN A 79 18.25 -0.66 1.51
N PRO A 80 17.98 -1.67 2.35
CA PRO A 80 18.29 -1.60 3.78
C PRO A 80 19.79 -1.67 4.08
N GLN A 81 20.62 -2.16 3.17
CA GLN A 81 22.08 -2.24 3.35
C GLN A 81 22.75 -0.88 3.07
N THR A 82 22.38 -0.22 1.98
CA THR A 82 22.95 1.08 1.58
C THR A 82 22.17 2.27 2.14
N LYS A 83 20.96 2.04 2.67
CA LYS A 83 20.02 3.05 3.17
C LYS A 83 19.59 4.06 2.10
N VAL A 84 19.60 3.64 0.83
CA VAL A 84 19.25 4.48 -0.31
C VAL A 84 17.77 4.30 -0.65
N TRP A 85 17.09 5.44 -0.82
CA TRP A 85 15.73 5.52 -1.33
C TRP A 85 15.72 5.81 -2.82
N ASN A 86 14.72 5.28 -3.52
CA ASN A 86 14.38 5.68 -4.87
C ASN A 86 12.86 5.81 -5.02
N LYS A 87 12.40 7.00 -5.38
CA LYS A 87 10.97 7.33 -5.52
C LYS A 87 10.40 7.03 -6.91
N ASN A 88 11.22 6.53 -7.85
CA ASN A 88 10.80 6.16 -9.20
C ASN A 88 10.04 4.83 -9.20
N GLU A 89 8.84 4.84 -8.64
CA GLU A 89 7.91 3.71 -8.54
C GLU A 89 6.50 4.18 -9.00
N PHE A 90 5.68 3.28 -9.55
CA PHE A 90 4.41 3.63 -10.20
C PHE A 90 3.44 4.41 -9.30
N ASN A 91 3.15 3.92 -8.09
CA ASN A 91 2.24 4.59 -7.16
C ASN A 91 2.79 5.96 -6.73
N ILE A 92 4.09 6.04 -6.45
CA ILE A 92 4.73 7.32 -6.07
C ILE A 92 4.75 8.31 -7.23
N ARG A 93 5.00 7.86 -8.46
CA ARG A 93 5.01 8.75 -9.64
C ARG A 93 3.64 9.30 -9.99
N ASN A 94 2.57 8.56 -9.69
CA ASN A 94 1.21 9.04 -9.88
C ASN A 94 0.86 10.19 -8.91
N ASP A 95 1.51 10.27 -7.74
CA ASP A 95 1.38 11.42 -6.84
C ASP A 95 2.61 11.59 -5.91
N LEU A 96 3.68 12.18 -6.47
CA LEU A 96 4.92 12.42 -5.72
C LEU A 96 4.70 13.46 -4.61
N ASN A 97 3.81 14.42 -4.83
CA ASN A 97 3.47 15.46 -3.85
C ASN A 97 2.84 14.85 -2.60
N ALA A 98 1.92 13.89 -2.76
CA ALA A 98 1.32 13.17 -1.64
C ALA A 98 2.36 12.37 -0.87
N PHE A 99 3.25 11.66 -1.56
CA PHE A 99 4.30 10.91 -0.90
C PHE A 99 5.26 11.81 -0.11
N ASP A 100 5.71 12.91 -0.72
CA ASP A 100 6.57 13.90 -0.05
C ASP A 100 5.87 14.55 1.15
N TYR A 101 4.58 14.88 1.03
CA TYR A 101 3.79 15.38 2.14
C TYR A 101 3.81 14.40 3.32
N LEU A 102 3.54 13.11 3.10
CA LEU A 102 3.49 12.09 4.16
C LEU A 102 4.87 11.87 4.80
N LEU A 103 5.94 11.83 4.00
CA LEU A 103 7.31 11.73 4.51
C LEU A 103 7.68 12.94 5.38
N ASN A 104 7.18 14.12 5.03
CA ASN A 104 7.44 15.37 5.75
C ASN A 104 6.53 15.59 6.97
N LEU A 105 5.41 14.86 7.08
CA LEU A 105 4.39 15.08 8.10
C LEU A 105 4.86 14.58 9.46
N ASP A 106 5.23 15.49 10.36
CA ASP A 106 5.87 15.13 11.63
C ASP A 106 4.99 14.25 12.54
N GLY A 107 5.59 13.23 13.15
CA GLY A 107 4.91 12.29 14.04
C GLY A 107 3.78 11.46 13.39
N PHE A 108 3.62 11.49 12.06
CA PHE A 108 2.69 10.62 11.35
C PHE A 108 3.20 9.18 11.38
N ASP A 109 2.31 8.24 11.71
CA ASP A 109 2.65 6.83 11.81
C ASP A 109 2.59 6.17 10.42
N PHE A 110 3.78 5.97 9.83
CA PHE A 110 3.92 5.60 8.43
C PHE A 110 4.83 4.38 8.28
N THR A 111 4.28 3.34 7.68
CA THR A 111 4.97 2.08 7.36
C THR A 111 4.94 1.85 5.86
N ILE A 112 6.10 1.64 5.25
CA ILE A 112 6.22 1.44 3.80
C ILE A 112 6.60 0.00 3.49
N MET A 113 5.85 -0.65 2.61
CA MET A 113 6.29 -1.83 1.87
C MET A 113 7.05 -1.34 0.64
N SER A 114 8.38 -1.44 0.67
CA SER A 114 9.20 -1.12 -0.50
C SER A 114 9.10 -2.22 -1.55
N LEU A 115 9.41 -1.88 -2.80
CA LEU A 115 9.44 -2.87 -3.87
C LEU A 115 10.40 -4.01 -3.57
N GLU A 116 11.59 -3.75 -3.02
CA GLU A 116 12.57 -4.79 -2.69
C GLU A 116 12.03 -5.79 -1.67
N ALA A 117 11.20 -5.34 -0.71
CA ALA A 117 10.61 -6.20 0.29
C ALA A 117 9.42 -7.02 -0.24
N ALA A 118 8.63 -6.45 -1.15
CA ALA A 118 7.51 -7.14 -1.80
C ALA A 118 7.95 -8.06 -2.95
N TYR A 119 9.08 -7.77 -3.59
CA TYR A 119 9.60 -8.48 -4.77
C TYR A 119 9.62 -10.00 -4.67
N PRO A 120 9.96 -10.62 -3.52
CA PRO A 120 9.98 -12.07 -3.40
C PRO A 120 8.62 -12.73 -3.65
N LEU A 121 7.48 -12.08 -3.32
CA LEU A 121 6.17 -12.71 -3.51
C LEU A 121 5.80 -12.73 -4.99
N GLN A 122 6.04 -13.86 -5.65
CA GLN A 122 5.79 -14.04 -7.07
C GLN A 122 5.06 -15.35 -7.34
N PHE A 123 4.08 -15.31 -8.24
CA PHE A 123 3.40 -16.52 -8.69
C PHE A 123 3.80 -16.86 -10.12
N ASN A 124 3.91 -18.16 -10.39
CA ASN A 124 4.04 -18.68 -11.75
C ASN A 124 2.65 -18.86 -12.36
N ARG A 125 2.49 -18.49 -13.63
CA ARG A 125 1.23 -18.55 -14.35
C ARG A 125 0.66 -19.97 -14.46
N GLU A 126 1.49 -20.93 -14.87
CA GLU A 126 1.02 -22.31 -15.09
C GLU A 126 0.66 -22.98 -13.76
N ASP A 127 1.47 -22.76 -12.73
CA ASP A 127 1.15 -23.25 -11.37
C ASP A 127 -0.16 -22.63 -10.88
N THR A 128 -0.31 -21.30 -11.03
CA THR A 128 -1.53 -20.58 -10.68
C THR A 128 -2.74 -21.18 -11.41
N TYR A 129 -2.67 -21.36 -12.73
CA TYR A 129 -3.77 -21.94 -13.51
C TYR A 129 -4.09 -23.38 -13.10
N SER A 130 -3.07 -24.17 -12.77
CA SER A 130 -3.29 -25.55 -12.31
C SER A 130 -3.99 -25.63 -10.96
N TRP A 131 -3.92 -24.57 -10.16
CA TRP A 131 -4.53 -24.51 -8.83
C TRP A 131 -5.88 -23.80 -8.83
N LEU A 132 -6.24 -23.07 -9.89
CA LEU A 132 -7.53 -22.41 -10.02
C LEU A 132 -8.59 -23.35 -10.63
N TYR A 133 -9.81 -23.30 -10.10
CA TYR A 133 -10.97 -24.04 -10.59
C TYR A 133 -12.00 -23.08 -11.15
N GLU A 134 -12.26 -23.14 -12.47
CA GLU A 134 -13.16 -22.23 -13.18
C GLU A 134 -14.59 -22.16 -12.64
N ASN A 135 -15.02 -23.18 -11.86
CA ASN A 135 -16.35 -23.23 -11.27
C ASN A 135 -16.49 -22.36 -10.00
N ASN A 136 -15.39 -21.88 -9.41
CA ASN A 136 -15.41 -20.89 -8.34
C ASN A 136 -15.34 -19.47 -8.95
N PRO A 137 -16.33 -18.59 -8.72
CA PRO A 137 -16.35 -17.26 -9.33
C PRO A 137 -15.13 -16.38 -9.00
N VAL A 138 -14.59 -16.47 -7.78
CA VAL A 138 -13.42 -15.68 -7.34
C VAL A 138 -12.17 -16.17 -8.08
N GLU A 139 -11.95 -17.48 -8.09
CA GLU A 139 -10.83 -18.10 -8.78
C GLU A 139 -10.86 -17.78 -10.28
N LYS A 140 -12.04 -17.84 -10.90
CA LYS A 140 -12.24 -17.45 -12.30
C LYS A 140 -11.88 -15.99 -12.57
N ILE A 141 -12.22 -15.07 -11.66
CA ILE A 141 -11.83 -13.66 -11.81
C ILE A 141 -10.32 -13.52 -11.77
N LEU A 142 -9.63 -14.19 -10.85
CA LEU A 142 -8.17 -14.15 -10.75
C LEU A 142 -7.50 -14.69 -12.03
N GLU A 143 -7.99 -15.82 -12.54
CA GLU A 143 -7.52 -16.39 -13.79
C GLU A 143 -7.70 -15.43 -14.98
N ASN A 144 -8.91 -14.90 -15.14
CA ASN A 144 -9.25 -13.96 -16.22
C ASN A 144 -8.38 -12.71 -16.16
N ARG A 145 -8.16 -12.15 -14.97
CA ARG A 145 -7.29 -10.99 -14.78
C ARG A 145 -5.85 -11.26 -15.24
N TRP A 146 -5.34 -12.47 -15.04
CA TRP A 146 -4.04 -12.81 -15.61
C TRP A 146 -4.08 -12.85 -17.14
N ARG A 147 -5.07 -13.53 -17.70
CA ARG A 147 -5.24 -13.69 -19.16
C ARG A 147 -5.42 -12.34 -19.88
N GLU A 148 -6.05 -11.36 -19.25
CA GLU A 148 -6.33 -10.05 -19.85
C GLU A 148 -5.16 -9.07 -19.76
N GLN A 149 -4.55 -8.92 -18.58
CA GLN A 149 -3.72 -7.74 -18.29
C GLN A 149 -2.24 -7.86 -18.66
N ASN A 150 -1.73 -9.06 -18.91
CA ASN A 150 -0.38 -9.36 -19.44
C ASN A 150 -0.29 -10.89 -19.63
N PRO A 151 -0.96 -11.46 -20.63
CA PRO A 151 -1.02 -12.91 -20.79
C PRO A 151 0.34 -13.56 -21.01
N GLN A 152 1.34 -12.82 -21.51
CA GLN A 152 2.66 -13.34 -21.85
C GLN A 152 3.58 -13.52 -20.64
N ASP A 153 3.24 -12.93 -19.49
CA ASP A 153 4.05 -13.01 -18.28
C ASP A 153 3.96 -14.42 -17.70
N LYS A 154 5.10 -15.11 -17.66
CA LYS A 154 5.23 -16.42 -16.98
C LYS A 154 5.16 -16.30 -15.47
N THR A 155 5.58 -15.16 -14.94
CA THR A 155 5.63 -14.87 -13.51
C THR A 155 5.11 -13.47 -13.29
N ARG A 156 4.37 -13.26 -12.20
CA ARG A 156 3.99 -11.92 -11.73
C ARG A 156 4.36 -11.75 -10.28
N ILE A 157 4.82 -10.54 -9.98
CA ILE A 157 5.09 -10.09 -8.63
C ILE A 157 3.76 -9.59 -8.04
N MET A 158 3.43 -10.05 -6.84
CA MET A 158 2.18 -9.77 -6.15
C MET A 158 2.36 -8.62 -5.17
N TRP A 159 2.68 -7.43 -5.69
CA TRP A 159 3.04 -6.26 -4.90
C TRP A 159 2.01 -5.90 -3.83
N ASP A 160 0.76 -5.74 -4.26
CA ASP A 160 -0.36 -5.32 -3.41
C ASP A 160 -0.68 -6.40 -2.36
N LEU A 161 -0.68 -7.66 -2.80
CA LEU A 161 -0.91 -8.81 -1.92
C LEU A 161 0.18 -8.91 -0.87
N ALA A 162 1.45 -8.67 -1.22
CA ALA A 162 2.56 -8.73 -0.26
C ALA A 162 2.36 -7.78 0.91
N LEU A 163 1.87 -6.56 0.66
CA LEU A 163 1.55 -5.61 1.73
C LEU A 163 0.38 -6.10 2.59
N VAL A 164 -0.71 -6.56 1.97
CA VAL A 164 -1.91 -7.03 2.70
C VAL A 164 -1.58 -8.24 3.57
N GLU A 165 -0.88 -9.23 3.00
CA GLU A 165 -0.41 -10.42 3.69
C GLU A 165 0.51 -10.07 4.87
N ALA A 166 1.53 -9.23 4.64
CA ALA A 166 2.45 -8.81 5.69
C ALA A 166 1.79 -7.95 6.79
N TYR A 167 0.69 -7.25 6.47
CA TYR A 167 -0.14 -6.55 7.45
C TYR A 167 -0.96 -7.52 8.30
N LEU A 168 -1.59 -8.52 7.69
CA LEU A 168 -2.41 -9.52 8.38
C LEU A 168 -1.57 -10.54 9.18
N LYS A 169 -0.35 -10.81 8.72
CA LYS A 169 0.61 -11.78 9.27
C LYS A 169 1.94 -11.11 9.62
N PRO A 170 1.96 -10.18 10.58
CA PRO A 170 3.17 -9.42 10.90
C PRO A 170 4.34 -10.31 11.36
N GLU A 171 4.08 -11.51 11.88
CA GLU A 171 5.08 -12.52 12.23
C GLU A 171 5.84 -13.09 11.02
N LEU A 172 5.25 -13.00 9.83
CA LEU A 172 5.82 -13.46 8.55
C LEU A 172 6.54 -12.34 7.80
N ALA A 173 6.71 -11.18 8.43
CA ALA A 173 7.41 -10.03 7.85
C ALA A 173 8.35 -9.38 8.86
N LYS A 174 9.42 -8.75 8.34
CA LYS A 174 10.36 -7.99 9.15
C LYS A 174 10.22 -6.52 8.86
N ILE A 175 9.88 -5.73 9.87
CA ILE A 175 9.90 -4.27 9.83
C ILE A 175 11.21 -3.76 10.43
N ILE A 176 11.79 -2.75 9.81
CA ILE A 176 12.93 -1.98 10.33
C ILE A 176 12.57 -0.51 10.38
N THR A 177 13.35 0.26 11.15
CA THR A 177 13.31 1.72 11.11
C THR A 177 14.24 2.24 10.02
N ALA A 178 13.77 3.21 9.24
CA ALA A 178 14.56 3.92 8.24
C ALA A 178 14.40 5.44 8.41
N THR A 179 15.48 6.17 8.19
CA THR A 179 15.42 7.61 8.01
C THR A 179 14.83 7.92 6.64
N THR A 180 13.95 8.91 6.58
CA THR A 180 13.37 9.45 5.34
C THR A 180 14.45 9.91 4.34
N PRO A 181 14.14 10.01 3.03
CA PRO A 181 15.08 10.48 2.02
C PRO A 181 15.70 11.85 2.36
N PRO A 182 16.95 12.14 1.91
CA PRO A 182 17.64 13.39 2.24
C PRO A 182 16.89 14.68 1.87
N GLU A 183 16.11 14.65 0.80
CA GLU A 183 15.30 15.77 0.32
C GLU A 183 14.03 16.03 1.15
N ASN A 184 13.68 15.11 2.06
CA ASN A 184 12.54 15.24 2.96
C ASN A 184 12.99 15.65 4.36
N LYS A 185 12.02 16.02 5.21
CA LYS A 185 12.24 16.23 6.64
C LYS A 185 12.85 14.96 7.22
N GLN A 186 14.02 15.10 7.84
CA GLN A 186 14.76 14.00 8.43
C GLN A 186 14.02 13.48 9.67
N ARG A 187 13.39 12.31 9.52
CA ARG A 187 12.67 11.62 10.58
C ARG A 187 12.69 10.12 10.36
N GLU A 188 12.37 9.37 11.40
CA GLU A 188 12.25 7.93 11.32
C GLU A 188 10.82 7.52 10.90
N ILE A 189 10.78 6.53 10.02
CA ILE A 189 9.58 5.81 9.58
C ILE A 189 9.85 4.30 9.60
N ARG A 190 8.79 3.51 9.50
CA ARG A 190 8.88 2.05 9.45
C ARG A 190 8.90 1.57 8.01
N VAL A 191 9.67 0.53 7.72
CA VAL A 191 9.78 -0.06 6.39
C VAL A 191 9.82 -1.57 6.51
N TYR A 192 8.98 -2.28 5.75
CA TYR A 192 9.14 -3.72 5.56
C TYR A 192 10.46 -3.97 4.83
N ALA A 193 11.33 -4.80 5.41
CA ALA A 193 12.64 -5.13 4.86
C ALA A 193 12.71 -6.55 4.28
N LYS A 194 11.81 -7.44 4.72
CA LYS A 194 11.75 -8.83 4.28
C LYS A 194 10.37 -9.41 4.56
N ILE A 195 9.95 -10.34 3.73
CA ILE A 195 8.78 -11.21 3.92
C ILE A 195 9.21 -12.69 3.87
N ASP A 196 8.43 -13.55 4.51
CA ASP A 196 8.50 -15.00 4.34
C ASP A 196 7.65 -15.40 3.12
N GLU A 197 8.27 -15.34 1.94
CA GLU A 197 7.63 -15.63 0.65
C GLU A 197 6.83 -16.94 0.65
N LYS A 198 7.42 -18.01 1.19
CA LYS A 198 6.78 -19.33 1.16
C LYS A 198 5.55 -19.32 2.07
N ALA A 199 5.69 -18.83 3.30
CA ALA A 199 4.59 -18.83 4.26
C ALA A 199 3.42 -17.94 3.79
N LEU A 200 3.71 -16.78 3.20
CA LEU A 200 2.67 -15.90 2.65
C LEU A 200 2.01 -16.49 1.40
N THR A 201 2.77 -17.17 0.54
CA THR A 201 2.20 -17.90 -0.61
C THR A 201 1.25 -18.99 -0.13
N ASP A 202 1.67 -19.78 0.86
CA ASP A 202 0.83 -20.84 1.43
C ASP A 202 -0.44 -20.25 2.08
N ASP A 203 -0.36 -19.11 2.80
CA ASP A 203 -1.53 -18.46 3.42
C ASP A 203 -2.55 -18.01 2.36
N PHE A 204 -2.10 -17.30 1.31
CA PHE A 204 -2.97 -16.87 0.21
C PHE A 204 -3.76 -18.03 -0.38
N TRP A 205 -3.09 -19.13 -0.73
CA TRP A 205 -3.75 -20.29 -1.32
C TRP A 205 -4.68 -21.00 -0.33
N ASN A 206 -4.30 -21.09 0.94
CA ASN A 206 -5.17 -21.64 1.97
C ASN A 206 -6.43 -20.79 2.19
N VAL A 207 -6.34 -19.46 2.09
CA VAL A 207 -7.49 -18.56 2.20
C VAL A 207 -8.38 -18.67 0.97
N LEU A 208 -7.81 -18.72 -0.24
CA LEU A 208 -8.58 -18.82 -1.47
C LEU A 208 -9.41 -20.11 -1.57
N LYS A 209 -8.96 -21.19 -0.91
CA LYS A 209 -9.63 -22.50 -0.91
C LYS A 209 -10.65 -22.72 0.20
N LYS A 210 -10.84 -21.75 1.10
CA LYS A 210 -11.90 -21.77 2.11
C LYS A 210 -13.24 -21.39 1.51
#